data_AF-A0A645JN83-F1
#
_entry.id   AF-A0A645JN83-F1
#
_cell.length_a   1.000
_cell.length_b   1.000
_cell.length_c   1.000
_cell.angle_alpha   90.00
_cell.angle_beta   90.00
_cell.angle_gamma   90.00
#
_symmetry.space_group_name_H-M   'P 1'
#
loop_
_entity.id
_entity.type
_entity.pdbx_description
1 polymer ?
#
loop_
_entity_poly.entity_id
_entity_poly.type
_entity_poly.pdbx_seq_one_letter_code
_entity_poly.pdbx_strand_id
1 'polypeptide(L)'
;MALTPIEGATVNIFQVVAGVQTLALTTNTNSSGQYFGPRLVSGDFVVVANKIGYEQSQSSIITLTGTDIQPLDLFLQVNTAQNVGTVSGLITDQTTLLPIANALVALYSVAGSTETIVQISRSNTGGRYLFGNVAEGEYIVKAIAQTDVPAI
;
A
#
# COMPACT_ATOMS: atom_id res chain seq x y z
N MET A 1 -6.75 5.40 -19.54
CA MET A 1 -6.17 4.58 -18.45
C MET A 1 -6.82 3.21 -18.53
N ALA A 2 -6.04 2.13 -18.63
CA ALA A 2 -6.59 0.78 -18.61
C ALA A 2 -6.89 0.38 -17.15
N LEU A 3 -8.04 -0.25 -16.92
CA LEU A 3 -8.36 -0.84 -15.63
C LEU A 3 -7.61 -2.17 -15.52
N THR A 4 -6.77 -2.31 -14.49
CA THR A 4 -6.05 -3.56 -14.23
C THR A 4 -6.90 -4.48 -13.36
N PRO A 5 -7.18 -5.72 -13.79
CA PRO A 5 -7.85 -6.69 -12.95
C PRO A 5 -7.07 -6.97 -11.66
N ILE A 6 -7.79 -7.08 -10.53
CA ILE A 6 -7.18 -7.42 -9.23
C ILE A 6 -7.53 -8.87 -8.91
N GLU A 7 -6.55 -9.76 -8.94
CA GLU A 7 -6.71 -11.17 -8.55
C GLU A 7 -6.67 -11.36 -7.03
N GLY A 8 -7.49 -12.28 -6.53
CA GLY A 8 -7.50 -12.69 -5.13
C GLY A 8 -7.90 -11.58 -4.17
N ALA A 9 -8.69 -10.60 -4.61
CA ALA A 9 -9.40 -9.70 -3.71
C ALA A 9 -10.56 -10.46 -3.07
N THR A 10 -10.71 -10.33 -1.76
CA THR A 10 -11.83 -10.93 -1.02
C THR A 10 -13.06 -10.07 -1.19
N VAL A 11 -14.14 -10.68 -1.69
CA VAL A 11 -15.42 -10.04 -1.91
C VAL A 11 -16.43 -10.61 -0.93
N ASN A 12 -16.93 -9.76 -0.03
CA ASN A 12 -17.98 -10.09 0.92
C ASN A 12 -19.29 -9.49 0.43
N ILE A 13 -20.32 -10.33 0.36
CA ILE A 13 -21.68 -9.94 -0.02
C ILE A 13 -22.53 -9.98 1.24
N PHE A 14 -23.09 -8.84 1.63
CA PHE A 14 -23.93 -8.69 2.80
C PHE A 14 -25.38 -8.47 2.37
N GLN A 15 -26.29 -9.24 2.95
CA GLN A 15 -27.72 -8.98 2.83
C GLN A 15 -28.10 -7.82 3.75
N VAL A 16 -28.96 -6.92 3.28
CA VAL A 16 -29.48 -5.78 4.04
C VAL A 16 -30.94 -6.05 4.40
N VAL A 17 -31.24 -6.11 5.69
CA VAL A 17 -32.62 -6.23 6.19
C VAL A 17 -32.82 -5.18 7.28
N ALA A 18 -33.76 -4.25 7.06
CA ALA A 18 -34.03 -3.15 7.97
C ALA A 18 -32.77 -2.35 8.39
N GLY A 19 -31.84 -2.15 7.45
CA GLY A 19 -30.58 -1.43 7.66
C GLY A 19 -29.46 -2.24 8.30
N VAL A 20 -29.72 -3.49 8.71
CA VAL A 20 -28.70 -4.39 9.26
C VAL A 20 -28.04 -5.18 8.13
N GLN A 21 -26.71 -5.17 8.10
CA GLN A 21 -25.91 -5.95 7.15
C GLN A 21 -25.52 -7.29 7.78
N THR A 22 -25.92 -8.39 7.16
CA THR A 22 -25.53 -9.75 7.55
C THR A 22 -24.76 -10.42 6.43
N LEU A 23 -23.58 -10.99 6.73
CA LEU A 23 -22.74 -11.64 5.73
C LEU A 23 -23.49 -12.84 5.12
N ALA A 24 -23.75 -12.79 3.83
CA ALA A 24 -24.42 -13.85 3.08
C ALA A 24 -23.40 -14.76 2.38
N LEU A 25 -22.31 -14.18 1.85
CA LEU A 25 -21.31 -14.93 1.10
C LEU A 25 -19.94 -14.24 1.14
N THR A 26 -18.88 -15.04 1.12
CA THR A 26 -17.52 -14.60 0.80
C THR A 26 -17.01 -15.35 -0.43
N THR A 27 -16.40 -14.62 -1.37
CA THR A 27 -15.76 -15.17 -2.57
C THR A 27 -14.46 -14.42 -2.85
N ASN A 28 -13.69 -14.84 -3.85
CA ASN A 28 -12.47 -14.15 -4.27
C ASN A 28 -12.48 -13.90 -5.77
N THR A 29 -11.84 -12.80 -6.21
CA THR A 29 -11.65 -12.52 -7.63
C THR A 29 -10.63 -13.48 -8.26
N ASN A 30 -10.87 -13.90 -9.50
CA ASN A 30 -9.92 -14.69 -10.30
C ASN A 30 -8.86 -13.80 -10.98
N SER A 31 -7.97 -14.41 -11.78
CA SER A 31 -6.92 -13.70 -12.53
C SER A 31 -7.44 -12.65 -13.54
N SER A 32 -8.70 -12.77 -13.94
CA SER A 32 -9.40 -11.78 -14.77
C SER A 32 -10.17 -10.74 -13.94
N GLY A 33 -10.02 -10.73 -12.61
CA GLY A 33 -10.70 -9.80 -11.69
C GLY A 33 -12.19 -10.11 -11.46
N GLN A 34 -12.69 -11.23 -11.98
CA GLN A 34 -14.10 -11.59 -11.89
C GLN A 34 -14.36 -12.32 -10.57
N TYR A 35 -15.52 -12.05 -9.96
CA TYR A 35 -16.04 -12.79 -8.82
C TYR A 35 -17.45 -13.29 -9.13
N PHE A 36 -17.91 -14.30 -8.40
CA PHE A 36 -19.24 -14.86 -8.60
C PHE A 36 -19.91 -15.14 -7.26
N GLY A 37 -21.14 -14.65 -7.12
CA GLY A 37 -22.00 -14.83 -5.94
C GLY A 37 -23.25 -15.65 -6.26
N PRO A 38 -23.16 -16.99 -6.30
CA PRO A 38 -24.30 -17.84 -6.63
C PRO A 38 -25.31 -17.94 -5.48
N ARG A 39 -26.57 -18.25 -5.84
CA ARG A 39 -27.63 -18.67 -4.90
C ARG A 39 -27.97 -17.64 -3.82
N LEU A 40 -27.85 -16.36 -4.13
CA LEU A 40 -28.38 -15.30 -3.29
C LEU A 40 -29.92 -15.31 -3.37
N VAL A 41 -30.57 -15.22 -2.21
CA VAL A 41 -32.02 -15.08 -2.14
C VAL A 41 -32.43 -13.68 -2.61
N SER A 42 -33.67 -13.51 -3.04
CA SER A 42 -34.18 -12.18 -3.38
C SER A 42 -34.12 -11.24 -2.18
N GLY A 43 -33.66 -10.01 -2.40
CA GLY A 43 -33.46 -9.03 -1.35
C GLY A 43 -32.43 -7.97 -1.72
N ASP A 44 -32.14 -7.11 -0.76
CA ASP A 44 -31.17 -6.04 -0.89
C ASP A 44 -29.79 -6.50 -0.41
N PHE A 45 -28.75 -6.10 -1.14
CA PHE A 45 -27.37 -6.47 -0.84
C PHE A 45 -26.44 -5.27 -0.98
N VAL A 46 -25.33 -5.35 -0.26
CA VAL A 46 -24.14 -4.52 -0.47
C VAL A 46 -22.94 -5.45 -0.64
N VAL A 47 -22.07 -5.11 -1.56
CA VAL A 47 -20.85 -5.86 -1.84
C VAL A 47 -19.64 -5.04 -1.41
N VAL A 48 -18.76 -5.67 -0.65
CA VAL A 48 -17.53 -5.06 -0.12
C VAL A 48 -16.34 -5.86 -0.63
N ALA A 49 -15.42 -5.19 -1.33
CA ALA A 49 -14.17 -5.79 -1.80
C ALA A 49 -12.98 -5.29 -0.96
N ASN A 50 -12.08 -6.24 -0.62
CA ASN A 50 -10.91 -6.01 0.20
C ASN A 50 -9.68 -6.70 -0.40
N LYS A 51 -8.54 -6.01 -0.39
CA LYS A 51 -7.24 -6.57 -0.75
C LYS A 51 -6.15 -5.87 0.05
N ILE A 52 -5.19 -6.62 0.57
CA ILE A 52 -4.00 -6.03 1.23
C ILE A 52 -3.29 -5.10 0.24
N GLY A 53 -2.90 -3.92 0.70
CA GLY A 53 -2.29 -2.87 -0.13
C GLY A 53 -3.30 -1.98 -0.87
N TYR A 54 -4.60 -2.21 -0.69
CA TYR A 54 -5.66 -1.41 -1.29
C TYR A 54 -6.65 -0.88 -0.25
N GLU A 55 -7.29 0.24 -0.57
CA GLU A 55 -8.43 0.76 0.16
C GLU A 55 -9.65 -0.13 -0.07
N GLN A 56 -10.43 -0.33 1.00
CA GLN A 56 -11.70 -1.05 0.91
C GLN A 56 -12.66 -0.30 -0.03
N SER A 57 -13.37 -1.07 -0.86
CA SER A 57 -14.40 -0.53 -1.74
C SER A 57 -15.75 -1.17 -1.42
N GLN A 58 -16.81 -0.35 -1.38
CA GLN A 58 -18.16 -0.78 -1.07
C GLN A 58 -19.14 -0.26 -2.12
N SER A 59 -20.07 -1.11 -2.56
CA SER A 59 -21.13 -0.73 -3.49
C SER A 59 -22.26 0.06 -2.81
N SER A 60 -23.08 0.73 -3.64
CA SER A 60 -24.46 1.06 -3.25
C SER A 60 -25.29 -0.20 -3.00
N ILE A 61 -26.47 -0.04 -2.40
CA ILE A 61 -27.43 -1.14 -2.28
C ILE A 61 -27.87 -1.59 -3.68
N ILE A 62 -27.84 -2.89 -3.90
CA ILE A 62 -28.40 -3.56 -5.08
C ILE A 62 -29.58 -4.43 -4.65
N THR A 63 -30.65 -4.45 -5.43
CA THR A 63 -31.81 -5.32 -5.18
C THR A 63 -31.79 -6.46 -6.20
N LEU A 64 -31.83 -7.70 -5.72
CA LEU A 64 -31.93 -8.91 -6.55
C LEU A 64 -33.33 -9.51 -6.40
N THR A 65 -33.94 -9.90 -7.53
CA THR A 65 -35.25 -10.57 -7.55
C THR A 65 -35.19 -11.87 -8.36
N GLY A 66 -35.85 -12.93 -7.88
CA GLY A 66 -35.92 -14.21 -8.59
C GLY A 66 -34.56 -14.77 -9.02
N THR A 67 -34.33 -14.80 -10.34
CA THR A 67 -33.11 -15.34 -10.98
C THR A 67 -32.21 -14.24 -11.56
N ASP A 68 -32.28 -13.02 -11.04
CA ASP A 68 -31.50 -11.89 -11.54
C ASP A 68 -29.99 -12.17 -11.52
N ILE A 69 -29.31 -11.78 -12.60
CA ILE A 69 -27.85 -11.73 -12.70
C ILE A 69 -27.47 -10.27 -12.88
N GLN A 70 -26.92 -9.68 -11.82
CA GLN A 70 -26.50 -8.29 -11.81
C GLN A 70 -24.98 -8.20 -11.94
N PRO A 71 -24.43 -7.66 -13.05
CA PRO A 71 -23.03 -7.28 -13.09
C PRO A 71 -22.80 -6.09 -12.16
N LEU A 72 -21.73 -6.17 -11.36
CA LEU A 72 -21.35 -5.12 -10.43
C LEU A 72 -19.82 -5.02 -10.36
N ASP A 73 -19.31 -3.91 -10.88
CA ASP A 73 -17.89 -3.59 -10.82
C ASP A 73 -17.57 -2.84 -9.52
N LEU A 74 -16.43 -3.20 -8.90
CA LEU A 74 -15.87 -2.54 -7.73
C LEU A 74 -14.46 -2.07 -8.06
N PHE A 75 -14.14 -0.84 -7.68
CA PHE A 75 -12.82 -0.24 -7.92
C PHE A 75 -12.10 -0.10 -6.59
N LEU A 76 -10.99 -0.83 -6.44
CA LEU A 76 -10.07 -0.63 -5.33
C LEU A 76 -8.97 0.34 -5.74
N GLN A 77 -8.64 1.26 -4.86
CA GLN A 77 -7.50 2.17 -5.02
C GLN A 77 -6.33 1.66 -4.18
N VAL A 78 -5.11 1.80 -4.68
CA VAL A 78 -3.92 1.43 -3.90
C VAL A 78 -3.87 2.29 -2.63
N ASN A 79 -3.75 1.64 -1.47
CA ASN A 79 -3.56 2.33 -0.21
C ASN A 79 -2.07 2.62 -0.04
N THR A 80 -1.68 3.86 -0.37
CA THR A 80 -0.29 4.32 -0.30
C THR A 80 0.23 4.47 1.13
N ALA A 81 -0.65 4.51 2.14
CA ALA A 81 -0.27 4.55 3.54
C ALA A 81 0.05 3.17 4.12
N GLN A 82 -0.57 2.11 3.59
CA GLN A 82 -0.37 0.72 4.02
C GLN A 82 0.67 -0.01 3.17
N ASN A 83 0.88 0.40 1.91
CA ASN A 83 1.89 -0.18 1.03
C ASN A 83 3.23 0.54 1.16
N VAL A 84 3.77 0.55 2.37
CA VAL A 84 5.02 1.24 2.70
C VAL A 84 6.12 0.25 3.08
N GLY A 85 7.32 0.48 2.54
CA GLY A 85 8.52 -0.28 2.80
C GLY A 85 9.47 0.38 3.78
N THR A 86 10.67 -0.19 3.86
CA THR A 86 11.77 0.31 4.68
C THR A 86 13.03 0.44 3.82
N VAL A 87 13.72 1.57 3.92
CA VAL A 87 15.05 1.79 3.33
C VAL A 87 16.06 1.90 4.47
N SER A 88 17.05 1.01 4.51
CA SER A 88 18.08 1.00 5.54
C SER A 88 19.45 0.75 4.95
N GLY A 89 20.50 1.20 5.63
CA GLY A 89 21.87 0.96 5.19
C GLY A 89 22.89 1.24 6.28
N LEU A 90 24.15 1.15 5.87
CA LEU A 90 25.33 1.36 6.72
C LEU A 90 26.21 2.44 6.07
N ILE A 91 26.61 3.44 6.86
CA ILE A 91 27.57 4.46 6.48
C ILE A 91 28.92 4.08 7.10
N THR A 92 29.92 3.82 6.25
CA THR A 92 31.30 3.52 6.66
C THR A 92 32.28 4.43 5.98
N ASP A 93 33.40 4.68 6.64
CA ASP A 93 34.58 5.28 6.03
C ASP A 93 35.20 4.32 4.99
N GLN A 94 35.53 4.83 3.81
CA GLN A 94 35.96 4.00 2.68
C GLN A 94 37.36 3.38 2.91
N THR A 95 38.22 4.02 3.71
CA THR A 95 39.61 3.58 3.92
C THR A 95 39.71 2.65 5.13
N THR A 96 39.11 3.04 6.26
CA THR A 96 39.19 2.32 7.53
C THR A 96 38.11 1.27 7.69
N LEU A 97 37.04 1.34 6.88
CA LEU A 97 35.83 0.51 6.99
C LEU A 97 35.09 0.66 8.33
N LEU A 98 35.46 1.66 9.14
CA LEU A 98 34.81 1.95 10.41
C LEU A 98 33.45 2.64 10.18
N PRO A 99 32.44 2.37 11.02
CA PRO A 99 31.15 3.02 10.92
C PRO A 99 31.25 4.51 11.22
N ILE A 100 30.54 5.34 10.44
CA ILE A 100 30.44 6.78 10.68
C ILE A 100 29.11 7.06 11.38
N ALA A 101 29.20 7.47 12.64
CA ALA A 101 28.05 7.88 13.43
C ALA A 101 27.63 9.32 13.11
N ASN A 102 26.35 9.64 13.35
CA ASN A 102 25.79 10.98 13.24
C ASN A 102 25.87 11.61 11.83
N ALA A 103 26.13 10.82 10.79
CA ALA A 103 26.05 11.26 9.41
C ALA A 103 24.60 11.66 9.10
N LEU A 104 24.39 12.81 8.49
CA LEU A 104 23.08 13.24 8.00
C LEU A 104 22.75 12.43 6.76
N VAL A 105 21.65 11.70 6.79
CA VAL A 105 21.18 10.87 5.67
C VAL A 105 19.83 11.40 5.22
N ALA A 106 19.69 11.69 3.92
CA ALA A 106 18.46 12.16 3.31
C ALA A 106 18.01 11.19 2.22
N LEU A 107 16.71 10.87 2.26
CA LEU A 107 16.03 10.07 1.25
C LEU A 107 15.31 11.02 0.28
N TYR A 108 15.59 10.86 -1.01
CA TYR A 108 14.99 11.64 -2.09
C TYR A 108 14.11 10.73 -2.94
N SER A 109 12.84 11.10 -3.15
CA SER A 109 12.00 10.48 -4.18
C SER A 109 12.39 11.02 -5.55
N VAL A 110 12.42 10.15 -6.56
CA VAL A 110 12.78 10.49 -7.94
C VAL A 110 11.55 10.42 -8.84
N ALA A 111 11.31 11.50 -9.59
CA ALA A 111 10.30 11.55 -10.65
C ALA A 111 10.93 12.14 -11.91
N GLY A 112 11.33 11.27 -12.85
CA GLY A 112 12.13 11.67 -14.01
C GLY A 112 13.49 12.20 -13.57
N SER A 113 13.78 13.47 -13.85
CA SER A 113 15.02 14.15 -13.41
C SER A 113 14.87 14.95 -12.12
N THR A 114 13.69 14.95 -11.48
CA THR A 114 13.43 15.72 -10.27
C THR A 114 13.63 14.86 -9.03
N GLU A 115 14.49 15.31 -8.12
CA GLU A 115 14.66 14.72 -6.79
C GLU A 115 13.97 15.59 -5.73
N THR A 116 13.14 14.99 -4.88
CA THR A 116 12.47 15.69 -3.77
C THR A 116 12.81 15.01 -2.44
N ILE A 117 13.28 15.77 -1.44
CA ILE A 117 13.54 15.22 -0.11
C ILE A 117 12.21 14.81 0.52
N VAL A 118 12.11 13.54 0.94
CA VAL A 118 10.92 13.01 1.62
C VAL A 118 11.18 12.71 3.10
N GLN A 119 12.40 12.31 3.46
CA GLN A 119 12.77 12.00 4.84
C GLN A 119 14.24 12.33 5.11
N ILE A 120 14.54 12.66 6.37
CA ILE A 120 15.89 12.91 6.87
C ILE A 120 16.07 12.09 8.14
N SER A 121 17.22 11.44 8.27
CA SER A 121 17.62 10.63 9.42
C SER A 121 19.11 10.85 9.72
N ARG A 122 19.60 10.20 10.77
CA ARG A 122 21.03 10.15 11.07
C ARG A 122 21.50 8.74 11.32
N SER A 123 22.74 8.44 10.94
CA SER A 123 23.35 7.16 11.29
C SER A 123 23.58 7.06 12.81
N ASN A 124 23.34 5.88 13.38
CA ASN A 124 23.62 5.61 14.79
C ASN A 124 25.13 5.34 15.03
N THR A 125 25.51 5.00 16.27
CA THR A 125 26.91 4.69 16.64
C THR A 125 27.51 3.52 15.87
N GLY A 126 26.68 2.62 15.34
CA GLY A 126 27.10 1.54 14.45
C GLY A 126 27.03 1.90 12.97
N GLY A 127 26.87 3.17 12.60
CA GLY A 127 26.79 3.66 11.22
C GLY A 127 25.47 3.36 10.51
N ARG A 128 24.48 2.76 11.20
CA ARG A 128 23.23 2.30 10.57
C ARG A 128 22.20 3.41 10.52
N TYR A 129 21.49 3.52 9.40
CA TYR A 129 20.32 4.40 9.24
C TYR A 129 19.08 3.61 8.81
N LEU A 130 17.91 4.17 9.08
CA LEU A 130 16.60 3.58 8.79
C LEU A 130 15.62 4.67 8.37
N PHE A 131 14.89 4.41 7.29
CA PHE A 131 13.72 5.13 6.81
C PHE A 131 12.56 4.15 6.79
N GLY A 132 11.57 4.35 7.65
CA GLY A 132 10.33 3.58 7.66
C GLY A 132 9.22 4.32 6.93
N ASN A 133 8.13 3.62 6.64
CA ASN A 133 6.96 4.17 5.96
C ASN A 133 7.28 4.79 4.59
N VAL A 134 8.17 4.15 3.82
CA VAL A 134 8.57 4.62 2.49
C VAL A 134 7.58 4.08 1.46
N ALA A 135 6.77 4.94 0.84
CA ALA A 135 5.84 4.52 -0.20
C ALA A 135 6.57 3.87 -1.39
N GLU A 136 5.90 3.00 -2.15
CA GLU A 136 6.46 2.44 -3.38
C GLU A 136 6.92 3.55 -4.36
N GLY A 137 8.12 3.41 -4.93
CA GLY A 137 8.68 4.37 -5.87
C GLY A 137 10.19 4.24 -6.05
N GLU A 138 10.75 5.14 -6.86
CA GLU A 138 12.20 5.26 -7.06
C GLU A 138 12.80 6.27 -6.08
N TYR A 139 13.93 5.90 -5.48
CA TYR A 139 14.58 6.73 -4.47
C TYR A 139 16.10 6.74 -4.61
N ILE A 140 16.70 7.86 -4.18
CA ILE A 140 18.14 8.01 -3.99
C ILE A 140 18.40 8.35 -2.53
N VAL A 141 19.39 7.69 -1.92
CA VAL A 141 19.90 8.03 -0.60
C VAL A 141 21.16 8.87 -0.76
N LYS A 142 21.22 10.03 -0.10
CA LYS A 142 22.42 10.86 -0.02
C LYS A 142 22.81 11.02 1.44
N ALA A 143 24.09 10.90 1.74
CA ALA A 143 24.61 11.04 3.09
C ALA A 143 25.78 12.02 3.11
N ILE A 144 25.85 12.82 4.18
CA ILE A 144 26.99 13.68 4.47
C ILE A 144 27.40 13.47 5.93
N ALA A 145 28.68 13.16 6.12
CA ALA A 145 29.30 13.18 7.44
C ALA A 145 29.95 14.55 7.64
N GLN A 146 29.66 15.22 8.76
CA GLN A 146 30.50 16.32 9.18
C GLN A 146 31.80 15.72 9.69
N THR A 147 32.91 16.02 9.02
CA THR A 147 34.23 15.85 9.63
C THR A 147 34.41 17.02 10.58
N ASP A 148 34.52 16.75 11.88
CA ASP A 148 35.01 17.73 12.82
C ASP A 148 36.38 18.21 12.32
N VAL A 149 36.47 19.47 11.90
CA VAL A 149 37.76 20.10 11.63
C VAL A 149 38.48 20.18 12.98
N PRO A 150 39.66 19.54 13.15
CA PRO A 150 40.39 19.66 14.40
C PRO A 150 40.68 21.14 14.67
N ALA A 151 40.41 21.60 15.88
CA ALA A 151 40.83 22.95 16.30
C ALA A 151 42.36 23.07 16.12
N ILE A 152 42.77 24.14 15.43
CA ILE A 152 44.18 24.50 15.17
C ILE A 152 44.86 24.93 16.47
#